data_AF-A0A374URS8-F1
#
_entry.id   AF-A0A374URS8-F1
#
_cell.length_a   1.000
_cell.length_b   1.000
_cell.length_c   1.000
_cell.angle_alpha   90.00
_cell.angle_beta   90.00
_cell.angle_gamma   90.00
#
_symmetry.space_group_name_H-M   'P 1'
#
loop_
_entity.id
_entity.type
_entity.pdbx_description
1 polymer ?
#
loop_
_entity_poly.entity_id
_entity_poly.type
_entity_poly.pdbx_seq_one_letter_code
_entity_poly.pdbx_strand_id
1 'polypeptide(L)'
;MKKYILHTLYSALGICGMSLLVLCAACTEQDGLPSADPQPLTLAIGETIPFVKATGGTHTRVADSGTALTWENGDKIYLAATITASGGATTYAYSTATYTISGSTGTWSDPDPALSAPSGATVNIEAIYAKGTLSGNILTPTANSVIMKATATGITVNASTAAIPLKFKSELVRLEVTGIVDASNTVTASSFNIPQSIDTQPANGSFTITPTAASNTLTQNGVYYALPGDISLTTLNKKTIDLAAADVKANQSYPIDMSSENGTIRPDGEPFV
;
A
#
# COMPACT_ATOMS: atom_id res chain seq x y z
N MET A 1 -0.89 16.91 52.86
CA MET A 1 -0.61 17.19 51.45
C MET A 1 -1.92 17.49 50.74
N LYS A 2 -2.03 18.74 50.26
CA LYS A 2 -2.76 19.24 49.07
C LYS A 2 -4.17 18.67 48.75
N LYS A 3 -5.29 19.39 49.00
CA LYS A 3 -5.83 20.63 48.34
C LYS A 3 -6.49 20.31 46.97
N TYR A 4 -7.72 20.68 46.59
CA TYR A 4 -8.73 21.67 47.06
C TYR A 4 -10.15 21.19 46.68
N ILE A 5 -11.10 21.10 47.63
CA ILE A 5 -12.19 22.06 47.95
C ILE A 5 -13.33 22.14 46.92
N LEU A 6 -14.38 21.38 47.23
CA LEU A 6 -15.78 21.71 46.99
C LEU A 6 -16.18 22.79 48.03
N HIS A 7 -16.69 23.95 47.61
CA HIS A 7 -17.33 24.91 48.50
C HIS A 7 -18.64 25.44 47.92
N THR A 8 -19.58 25.45 48.84
CA THR A 8 -21.00 25.75 48.79
C THR A 8 -21.24 27.27 48.88
N LEU A 9 -22.50 27.64 48.62
CA LEU A 9 -23.25 28.82 49.10
C LEU A 9 -23.17 30.16 48.33
N TYR A 10 -24.30 30.46 47.67
CA TYR A 10 -25.26 31.54 47.97
C TYR A 10 -24.82 33.01 48.12
N SER A 11 -25.64 33.84 47.45
CA SER A 11 -26.11 35.18 47.82
C SER A 11 -25.15 36.37 47.74
N ALA A 12 -25.29 37.17 46.68
CA ALA A 12 -25.62 38.61 46.73
C ALA A 12 -25.73 39.16 45.30
N LEU A 13 -26.60 40.16 45.09
CA LEU A 13 -27.06 40.77 43.82
C LEU A 13 -28.26 40.00 43.21
N GLY A 14 -29.51 40.23 43.59
CA GLY A 14 -30.13 41.49 43.98
C GLY A 14 -30.79 42.12 42.74
N ILE A 15 -32.13 42.22 42.81
CA ILE A 15 -33.06 42.95 41.93
C ILE A 15 -33.77 42.09 40.88
N CYS A 16 -34.86 41.50 41.35
CA CYS A 16 -36.09 41.34 40.58
C CYS A 16 -36.62 42.74 40.24
N GLY A 17 -36.94 43.01 38.97
CA GLY A 17 -37.55 44.27 38.54
C GLY A 17 -37.89 44.23 37.05
N MET A 18 -39.17 44.01 36.75
CA MET A 18 -39.78 43.99 35.41
C MET A 18 -39.38 45.19 34.53
N SER A 19 -39.14 44.94 33.23
CA SER A 19 -39.62 45.72 32.06
C SER A 19 -39.00 45.13 30.78
N LEU A 20 -39.70 44.29 30.03
CA LEU A 20 -40.45 44.62 28.81
C LEU A 20 -39.56 45.11 27.63
N LEU A 21 -39.64 44.33 26.54
CA LEU A 21 -39.42 44.66 25.12
C LEU A 21 -38.03 44.44 24.48
N VAL A 22 -38.01 43.37 23.67
CA VAL A 22 -37.46 43.24 22.30
C VAL A 22 -35.95 43.43 22.14
N LEU A 23 -35.25 42.35 21.75
CA LEU A 23 -34.58 42.23 20.45
C LEU A 23 -33.87 40.86 20.31
N CYS A 24 -34.36 40.08 19.35
CA CYS A 24 -33.60 39.10 18.57
C CYS A 24 -32.82 38.01 19.34
N ALA A 25 -33.55 37.06 19.94
CA ALA A 25 -33.06 35.69 19.96
C ALA A 25 -33.12 35.17 18.51
N ALA A 26 -32.04 35.35 17.76
CA ALA A 26 -31.77 34.44 16.66
C ALA A 26 -31.56 33.07 17.30
N CYS A 27 -32.65 32.29 17.37
CA CYS A 27 -32.55 30.86 17.42
C CYS A 27 -31.72 30.46 16.19
N THR A 28 -30.43 30.24 16.36
CA THR A 28 -29.77 29.22 15.55
C THR A 28 -30.31 27.91 16.09
N GLU A 29 -31.52 27.55 15.63
CA GLU A 29 -31.82 26.14 15.45
C GLU A 29 -30.70 25.65 14.56
N GLN A 30 -29.69 25.04 15.17
CA GLN A 30 -28.84 24.13 14.45
C GLN A 30 -29.76 22.98 14.11
N ASP A 31 -30.46 23.14 12.97
CA ASP A 31 -31.23 22.11 12.31
C ASP A 31 -30.38 20.85 12.34
N GLY A 32 -30.77 19.93 13.22
CA GLY A 32 -30.29 18.57 13.25
C GLY A 32 -30.78 17.89 12.00
N LEU A 33 -30.19 18.21 10.86
CA LEU A 33 -30.16 17.28 9.75
C LEU A 33 -29.51 16.01 10.30
N PRO A 34 -30.10 14.82 10.12
CA PRO A 34 -29.39 13.62 10.46
C PRO A 34 -28.13 13.63 9.60
N SER A 35 -26.96 13.77 10.23
CA SER A 35 -25.73 13.24 9.65
C SER A 35 -26.06 11.78 9.40
N ALA A 36 -26.40 11.43 8.16
CA ALA A 36 -26.75 10.07 7.80
C ALA A 36 -25.62 9.19 8.33
N ASP A 37 -25.95 8.24 9.21
CA ASP A 37 -24.94 7.43 9.87
C ASP A 37 -24.02 6.83 8.80
N PRO A 38 -22.69 6.96 8.95
CA PRO A 38 -21.75 6.43 7.98
C PRO A 38 -22.04 4.95 7.70
N GLN A 39 -22.16 4.60 6.42
CA GLN A 39 -22.39 3.23 6.01
C GLN A 39 -21.05 2.46 6.10
N PRO A 40 -21.01 1.30 6.78
CA PRO A 40 -19.80 0.50 6.86
C PRO A 40 -19.42 -0.03 5.47
N LEU A 41 -18.12 -0.08 5.20
CA LEU A 41 -17.57 -0.62 3.95
C LEU A 41 -17.08 -2.04 4.20
N THR A 42 -17.68 -3.01 3.50
CA THR A 42 -17.23 -4.41 3.54
C THR A 42 -16.22 -4.67 2.43
N LEU A 43 -15.12 -5.36 2.74
CA LEU A 43 -14.07 -5.71 1.78
C LEU A 43 -14.12 -7.21 1.44
N ALA A 44 -13.91 -7.54 0.17
CA ALA A 44 -13.71 -8.90 -0.31
C ALA A 44 -12.27 -9.05 -0.80
N ILE A 45 -11.39 -9.58 0.06
CA ILE A 45 -9.98 -9.78 -0.26
C ILE A 45 -9.83 -11.13 -0.97
N GLY A 46 -9.57 -11.09 -2.27
CA GLY A 46 -9.49 -12.28 -3.12
C GLY A 46 -8.11 -12.92 -3.17
N GLU A 47 -7.99 -13.96 -4.02
CA GLU A 47 -6.72 -14.64 -4.32
C GLU A 47 -5.71 -13.69 -4.98
N THR A 48 -4.42 -13.91 -4.71
CA THR A 48 -3.33 -13.08 -5.24
C THR A 48 -2.67 -13.70 -6.46
N ILE A 49 -2.38 -12.89 -7.46
CA ILE A 49 -1.46 -13.24 -8.55
C ILE A 49 -0.36 -12.18 -8.53
N PRO A 50 0.68 -12.36 -7.69
CA PRO A 50 1.65 -11.32 -7.41
C PRO A 50 2.59 -11.04 -8.58
N PHE A 51 2.74 -11.96 -9.53
CA PHE A 51 3.53 -11.74 -10.73
C PHE A 51 2.83 -12.42 -11.89
N VAL A 52 2.69 -11.69 -12.99
CA VAL A 52 2.12 -12.20 -14.23
C VAL A 52 3.25 -12.49 -15.22
N LYS A 53 3.06 -13.55 -15.98
CA LYS A 53 3.95 -13.93 -17.08
C LYS A 53 4.04 -12.78 -18.08
N ALA A 54 5.23 -12.23 -18.26
CA ALA A 54 5.50 -11.25 -19.32
C ALA A 54 5.18 -11.89 -20.68
N THR A 55 4.34 -11.22 -21.47
CA THR A 55 4.00 -11.62 -22.85
C THR A 55 4.43 -10.50 -23.79
N GLY A 56 5.59 -10.67 -24.43
CA GLY A 56 6.12 -9.76 -25.44
C GLY A 56 7.39 -10.36 -26.06
N GLY A 57 7.61 -10.13 -27.36
CA GLY A 57 8.87 -10.34 -28.09
C GLY A 57 9.46 -11.77 -28.17
N THR A 58 10.22 -12.05 -29.23
CA THR A 58 10.95 -13.33 -29.41
C THR A 58 12.15 -13.50 -28.47
N HIS A 59 12.60 -12.43 -27.79
CA HIS A 59 13.75 -12.45 -26.87
C HIS A 59 13.47 -11.78 -25.52
N THR A 60 12.27 -11.28 -25.28
CA THR A 60 11.82 -10.98 -23.91
C THR A 60 11.61 -12.35 -23.27
N ARG A 61 12.60 -12.80 -22.50
CA ARG A 61 12.54 -14.10 -21.84
C ARG A 61 11.30 -14.12 -20.97
N VAL A 62 10.31 -14.83 -21.47
CA VAL A 62 9.05 -15.13 -20.81
C VAL A 62 9.35 -15.59 -19.40
N ALA A 63 8.93 -14.79 -18.42
CA ALA A 63 9.16 -15.10 -17.03
C ALA A 63 8.24 -16.25 -16.61
N ASP A 64 8.81 -17.42 -16.37
CA ASP A 64 8.10 -18.53 -15.74
C ASP A 64 8.45 -18.56 -14.26
N SER A 65 7.52 -18.09 -13.43
CA SER A 65 7.16 -18.68 -12.14
C SER A 65 6.10 -17.82 -11.47
N GLY A 66 4.90 -17.86 -12.04
CA GLY A 66 3.68 -17.41 -11.38
C GLY A 66 3.30 -18.35 -10.25
N THR A 67 4.08 -18.39 -9.18
CA THR A 67 3.63 -19.02 -7.94
C THR A 67 2.61 -18.09 -7.27
N ALA A 68 1.37 -18.56 -7.12
CA ALA A 68 0.40 -17.88 -6.28
C ALA A 68 1.01 -17.69 -4.88
N LEU A 69 1.01 -16.44 -4.38
CA LEU A 69 1.35 -16.20 -2.98
C LEU A 69 0.14 -16.62 -2.15
N THR A 70 0.33 -17.62 -1.32
CA THR A 70 -0.65 -17.99 -0.30
C THR A 70 -0.46 -17.10 0.92
N TRP A 71 -1.56 -16.58 1.45
CA TRP A 71 -1.54 -15.86 2.71
C TRP A 71 -1.12 -16.76 3.88
N GLU A 72 -0.30 -16.21 4.78
CA GLU A 72 0.19 -16.86 5.98
C GLU A 72 -0.52 -16.33 7.23
N ASN A 73 -0.65 -17.18 8.25
CA ASN A 73 -1.27 -16.77 9.51
C ASN A 73 -0.56 -15.55 10.12
N GLY A 74 -1.31 -14.49 10.38
CA GLY A 74 -0.79 -13.23 10.90
C GLY A 74 -0.38 -12.21 9.83
N ASP A 75 -0.51 -12.54 8.54
CA ASP A 75 -0.35 -11.55 7.46
C ASP A 75 -1.29 -10.36 7.67
N LYS A 76 -0.80 -9.15 7.40
CA LYS A 76 -1.55 -7.90 7.56
C LYS A 76 -1.59 -7.14 6.26
N ILE A 77 -2.77 -6.62 5.93
CA ILE A 77 -2.91 -5.58 4.91
C ILE A 77 -3.25 -4.25 5.58
N TYR A 78 -2.68 -3.19 5.04
CA TYR A 78 -2.97 -1.82 5.44
C TYR A 78 -3.85 -1.18 4.39
N LEU A 79 -4.88 -0.47 4.83
CA LEU A 79 -5.92 0.10 4.00
C LEU A 79 -5.89 1.62 4.13
N ALA A 80 -5.98 2.32 3.01
CA ALA A 80 -6.18 3.75 2.96
C ALA A 80 -7.42 4.04 2.11
N ALA A 81 -8.40 4.72 2.69
CA ALA A 81 -9.62 5.13 2.03
C ALA A 81 -9.60 6.65 1.83
N THR A 82 -9.82 7.09 0.59
CA THR A 82 -10.10 8.49 0.25
C THR A 82 -11.61 8.62 0.05
N ILE A 83 -12.26 9.44 0.87
CA ILE A 83 -13.71 9.59 0.91
C ILE A 83 -14.04 11.01 0.47
N THR A 84 -14.72 11.15 -0.66
CA THR A 84 -15.23 12.43 -1.17
C THR A 84 -16.73 12.50 -0.96
N ALA A 85 -17.17 13.36 -0.05
CA ALA A 85 -18.59 13.60 0.21
C ALA A 85 -19.25 14.29 -1.00
N SER A 86 -20.57 14.20 -1.11
CA SER A 86 -21.35 14.83 -2.19
C SER A 86 -21.14 16.35 -2.30
N GLY A 87 -20.76 17.02 -1.20
CA GLY A 87 -20.39 18.44 -1.17
C GLY A 87 -18.93 18.75 -1.57
N GLY A 88 -18.15 17.75 -2.01
CA GLY A 88 -16.77 17.90 -2.48
C GLY A 88 -15.68 17.84 -1.40
N ALA A 89 -16.05 17.80 -0.11
CA ALA A 89 -15.09 17.62 0.98
C ALA A 89 -14.44 16.24 0.92
N THR A 90 -13.11 16.18 1.03
CA THR A 90 -12.35 14.92 1.01
C THR A 90 -11.74 14.65 2.38
N THR A 91 -11.91 13.43 2.87
CA THR A 91 -11.30 12.92 4.10
C THR A 91 -10.56 11.61 3.84
N TYR A 92 -9.66 11.25 4.75
CA TYR A 92 -8.86 10.02 4.67
C TYR A 92 -9.10 9.16 5.91
N ALA A 93 -9.25 7.86 5.71
CA ALA A 93 -9.36 6.88 6.78
C ALA A 93 -8.39 5.74 6.55
N TYR A 94 -7.79 5.23 7.63
CA TYR A 94 -6.81 4.16 7.58
C TYR A 94 -7.25 3.00 8.45
N SER A 95 -6.95 1.79 8.01
CA SER A 95 -7.38 0.58 8.68
C SER A 95 -6.41 -0.56 8.44
N THR A 96 -6.51 -1.62 9.23
CA THR A 96 -5.73 -2.85 9.07
C THR A 96 -6.67 -4.05 9.08
N ALA A 97 -6.39 -5.04 8.23
CA ALA A 97 -7.02 -6.36 8.34
C ALA A 97 -5.92 -7.42 8.52
N THR A 98 -6.21 -8.45 9.31
CA THR A 98 -5.26 -9.54 9.62
C THR A 98 -5.81 -10.87 9.13
N TYR A 99 -4.97 -11.64 8.44
CA TYR A 99 -5.31 -12.98 7.99
C TYR A 99 -5.08 -13.99 9.11
N THR A 100 -6.08 -14.80 9.41
CA THR A 100 -5.99 -15.87 10.41
C THR A 100 -6.32 -17.21 9.76
N ILE A 101 -5.45 -18.20 9.95
CA ILE A 101 -5.68 -19.57 9.47
C ILE A 101 -6.59 -20.30 10.47
N SER A 102 -7.63 -20.94 9.95
CA SER A 102 -8.52 -21.84 10.68
C SER A 102 -8.68 -23.14 9.89
N GLY A 103 -7.92 -24.17 10.26
CA GLY A 103 -7.85 -25.43 9.52
C GLY A 103 -7.04 -25.30 8.22
N SER A 104 -7.60 -25.75 7.09
CA SER A 104 -6.94 -25.70 5.76
C SER A 104 -7.22 -24.42 4.96
N THR A 105 -7.99 -23.50 5.54
CA THR A 105 -8.36 -22.21 4.94
C THR A 105 -8.09 -21.10 5.95
N GLY A 106 -7.97 -19.86 5.49
CA GLY A 106 -7.94 -18.71 6.38
C GLY A 106 -8.93 -17.64 5.96
N THR A 107 -9.15 -16.70 6.87
CA THR A 107 -10.09 -15.59 6.70
C THR A 107 -9.41 -14.30 7.11
N TRP A 108 -9.74 -13.22 6.40
CA TRP A 108 -9.37 -11.88 6.81
C TRP A 108 -10.32 -11.39 7.91
N SER A 109 -9.77 -10.73 8.93
CA SER A 109 -10.58 -9.97 9.88
C SER A 109 -11.29 -8.81 9.18
N ASP A 110 -12.35 -8.31 9.81
CA ASP A 110 -12.87 -7.00 9.44
C ASP A 110 -11.79 -5.92 9.58
N PRO A 111 -11.84 -4.85 8.78
CA PRO A 111 -10.93 -3.72 8.92
C PRO A 111 -11.09 -3.07 10.31
N ASP A 112 -9.97 -2.86 11.01
CA ASP A 112 -9.91 -2.15 12.28
C ASP A 112 -8.88 -1.00 12.23
N PRO A 113 -9.29 0.26 12.47
CA PRO A 113 -10.66 0.74 12.68
C PRO A 113 -11.60 0.49 11.50
N ALA A 114 -12.90 0.33 11.76
CA ALA A 114 -13.87 0.11 10.70
C ALA A 114 -13.89 1.27 9.68
N LEU A 115 -13.83 0.94 8.40
CA LEU A 115 -13.99 1.92 7.32
C LEU A 115 -15.47 2.18 7.08
N SER A 116 -15.86 3.45 7.10
CA SER A 116 -17.24 3.87 6.84
C SER A 116 -17.28 5.20 6.11
N ALA A 117 -18.35 5.45 5.37
CA ALA A 117 -18.52 6.66 4.59
C ALA A 117 -19.99 7.11 4.52
N PRO A 118 -20.29 8.42 4.39
CA PRO A 118 -21.65 8.89 4.24
C PRO A 118 -22.33 8.34 2.98
N SER A 119 -23.64 8.14 3.03
CA SER A 119 -24.43 7.79 1.83
C SER A 119 -24.26 8.86 0.74
N GLY A 120 -24.08 8.42 -0.51
CA GLY A 120 -23.81 9.29 -1.65
C GLY A 120 -22.36 9.77 -1.78
N ALA A 121 -21.46 9.41 -0.85
CA ALA A 121 -20.03 9.67 -1.01
C ALA A 121 -19.42 8.78 -2.10
N THR A 122 -18.34 9.26 -2.71
CA THR A 122 -17.45 8.47 -3.56
C THR A 122 -16.23 8.05 -2.74
N VAL A 123 -15.88 6.77 -2.77
CA VAL A 123 -14.75 6.21 -2.04
C VAL A 123 -13.76 5.57 -3.01
N ASN A 124 -12.47 5.87 -2.79
CA ASN A 124 -11.35 5.11 -3.35
C ASN A 124 -10.65 4.39 -2.21
N ILE A 125 -10.29 3.13 -2.40
CA ILE A 125 -9.57 2.32 -1.42
C ILE A 125 -8.28 1.82 -2.08
N GLU A 126 -7.16 2.06 -1.42
CA GLU A 126 -5.93 1.33 -1.63
C GLU A 126 -5.69 0.37 -0.47
N ALA A 127 -5.14 -0.80 -0.79
CA ALA A 127 -4.67 -1.76 0.18
C ALA A 127 -3.23 -2.13 -0.17
N ILE A 128 -2.33 -2.17 0.83
CA ILE A 128 -0.94 -2.58 0.65
C ILE A 128 -0.57 -3.71 1.60
N TYR A 129 0.17 -4.67 1.07
CA TYR A 129 0.74 -5.80 1.80
C TYR A 129 2.26 -5.77 1.65
N ALA A 130 2.96 -5.96 2.76
CA ALA A 130 4.37 -6.33 2.79
C ALA A 130 4.67 -7.08 4.08
N LYS A 131 5.49 -8.13 4.03
CA LYS A 131 6.09 -8.70 5.25
C LYS A 131 7.07 -7.68 5.82
N GLY A 132 6.98 -7.39 7.12
CA GLY A 132 7.84 -6.37 7.72
C GLY A 132 7.50 -6.04 9.16
N THR A 133 8.20 -5.05 9.69
CA THR A 133 8.00 -4.54 11.05
C THR A 133 7.40 -3.14 10.98
N LEU A 134 6.29 -2.92 11.68
CA LEU A 134 5.66 -1.62 11.82
C LEU A 134 6.22 -0.88 13.05
N SER A 135 6.68 0.35 12.86
CA SER A 135 7.07 1.26 13.93
C SER A 135 6.36 2.61 13.74
N GLY A 136 5.43 2.93 14.65
CA GLY A 136 4.48 4.02 14.41
C GLY A 136 3.66 3.74 13.15
N ASN A 137 3.70 4.66 12.19
CA ASN A 137 3.04 4.53 10.89
C ASN A 137 3.98 4.00 9.80
N ILE A 138 5.25 3.75 10.11
CA ILE A 138 6.23 3.34 9.10
C ILE A 138 6.40 1.83 9.13
N LEU A 139 5.99 1.16 8.05
CA LEU A 139 6.27 -0.24 7.80
C LEU A 139 7.62 -0.36 7.12
N THR A 140 8.56 -1.05 7.76
CA THR A 140 9.84 -1.43 7.16
C THR A 140 9.71 -2.86 6.64
N PRO A 141 9.70 -3.08 5.31
CA PRO A 141 9.61 -4.42 4.75
C PRO A 141 10.82 -5.27 5.16
N THR A 142 10.57 -6.56 5.39
CA THR A 142 11.63 -7.56 5.53
C THR A 142 12.45 -7.57 4.25
N ALA A 143 13.77 -7.72 4.38
CA ALA A 143 14.66 -7.79 3.23
C ALA A 143 14.18 -8.85 2.23
N ASN A 144 14.17 -8.47 0.95
CA ASN A 144 13.76 -9.34 -0.15
C ASN A 144 12.34 -9.93 -0.03
N SER A 145 11.39 -9.13 0.46
CA SER A 145 9.96 -9.48 0.50
C SER A 145 9.19 -8.87 -0.67
N VAL A 146 8.08 -9.53 -1.04
CA VAL A 146 7.15 -8.99 -2.04
C VAL A 146 6.30 -7.90 -1.41
N ILE A 147 6.10 -6.81 -2.14
CA ILE A 147 5.10 -5.79 -1.82
C ILE A 147 3.99 -5.88 -2.85
N MET A 148 2.75 -5.96 -2.38
CA MET A 148 1.56 -6.02 -3.22
C MET A 148 0.62 -4.88 -2.89
N LYS A 149 -0.05 -4.35 -3.92
CA LYS A 149 -1.09 -3.33 -3.77
C LYS A 149 -2.36 -3.76 -4.49
N ALA A 150 -3.49 -3.36 -3.94
CA ALA A 150 -4.81 -3.44 -4.57
C ALA A 150 -5.45 -2.06 -4.55
N THR A 151 -6.20 -1.73 -5.59
CA THR A 151 -6.90 -0.45 -5.69
C THR A 151 -8.32 -0.67 -6.18
N ALA A 152 -9.28 -0.04 -5.52
CA ALA A 152 -10.67 0.07 -5.95
C ALA A 152 -11.04 1.56 -5.98
N THR A 153 -11.62 2.04 -7.08
CA THR A 153 -11.91 3.47 -7.29
C THR A 153 -13.36 3.71 -7.67
N GLY A 154 -13.85 4.92 -7.40
CA GLY A 154 -15.18 5.37 -7.84
C GLY A 154 -16.33 4.65 -7.15
N ILE A 155 -16.13 4.15 -5.94
CA ILE A 155 -17.14 3.37 -5.22
C ILE A 155 -18.20 4.34 -4.70
N THR A 156 -19.42 4.25 -5.22
CA THR A 156 -20.54 5.05 -4.72
C THR A 156 -21.17 4.36 -3.52
N VAL A 157 -21.22 5.05 -2.39
CA VAL A 157 -21.77 4.51 -1.14
C VAL A 157 -23.29 4.62 -1.16
N ASN A 158 -23.95 3.48 -0.98
CA ASN A 158 -25.41 3.40 -0.79
C ASN A 158 -25.73 2.54 0.43
N ALA A 159 -27.02 2.44 0.80
CA ALA A 159 -27.47 1.71 1.99
C ALA A 159 -27.15 0.20 2.00
N SER A 160 -26.69 -0.37 0.87
CA SER A 160 -26.24 -1.76 0.78
C SER A 160 -25.09 -1.84 -0.23
N THR A 161 -23.92 -1.37 0.21
CA THR A 161 -22.74 -1.42 -0.65
C THR A 161 -22.26 -2.88 -0.71
N ALA A 162 -22.24 -3.46 -1.90
CA ALA A 162 -21.69 -4.79 -2.10
C ALA A 162 -20.23 -4.84 -1.64
N ALA A 163 -19.76 -6.01 -1.20
CA ALA A 163 -18.38 -6.16 -0.75
C ALA A 163 -17.40 -5.73 -1.84
N ILE A 164 -16.47 -4.85 -1.49
CA ILE A 164 -15.53 -4.21 -2.42
C ILE A 164 -14.41 -5.19 -2.72
N PRO A 165 -14.27 -5.67 -3.97
CA PRO A 165 -13.26 -6.65 -4.31
C PRO A 165 -11.87 -6.00 -4.36
N LEU A 166 -10.92 -6.54 -3.60
CA LEU A 166 -9.52 -6.14 -3.63
C LEU A 166 -8.69 -7.21 -4.34
N LYS A 167 -8.08 -6.82 -5.47
CA LYS A 167 -7.22 -7.68 -6.29
C LYS A 167 -5.77 -7.20 -6.19
N PHE A 168 -4.95 -7.96 -5.47
CA PHE A 168 -3.55 -7.63 -5.24
C PHE A 168 -2.67 -7.98 -6.44
N LYS A 169 -1.76 -7.07 -6.77
CA LYS A 169 -0.67 -7.26 -7.74
C LYS A 169 0.62 -6.78 -7.11
N SER A 170 1.78 -7.32 -7.51
CA SER A 170 3.03 -6.77 -6.98
C SER A 170 3.30 -5.38 -7.52
N GLU A 171 3.77 -4.49 -6.64
CA GLU A 171 4.30 -3.17 -7.02
C GLU A 171 5.78 -3.25 -7.42
N LEU A 172 6.38 -4.44 -7.29
CA LEU A 172 7.80 -4.69 -7.52
C LEU A 172 8.01 -5.46 -8.81
N VAL A 173 9.27 -5.52 -9.23
CA VAL A 173 9.76 -6.47 -10.23
C VAL A 173 10.49 -7.61 -9.54
N ARG A 174 10.34 -8.82 -10.09
CA ARG A 174 11.04 -10.02 -9.65
C ARG A 174 12.25 -10.25 -10.56
N LEU A 175 13.46 -10.23 -10.02
CA LEU A 175 14.68 -10.57 -10.75
C LEU A 175 15.07 -11.98 -10.36
N GLU A 176 15.11 -12.90 -11.32
CA GLU A 176 15.54 -14.28 -11.09
C GLU A 176 16.96 -14.44 -11.60
N VAL A 177 17.91 -14.30 -10.69
CA VAL A 177 19.34 -14.26 -10.97
C VAL A 177 19.92 -15.65 -10.86
N THR A 178 20.58 -16.09 -11.93
CA THR A 178 21.24 -17.40 -12.04
C THR A 178 22.65 -17.22 -12.58
N GLY A 179 23.44 -18.29 -12.58
CA GLY A 179 24.76 -18.30 -13.23
C GLY A 179 25.90 -17.66 -12.45
N ILE A 180 25.70 -17.15 -11.23
CA ILE A 180 26.79 -16.76 -10.31
C ILE A 180 27.42 -18.06 -9.77
N VAL A 181 28.66 -18.35 -10.15
CA VAL A 181 29.33 -19.64 -9.88
C VAL A 181 30.59 -19.52 -9.03
N ASP A 182 31.30 -18.39 -9.04
CA ASP A 182 32.47 -18.14 -8.20
C ASP A 182 32.84 -16.63 -8.12
N ALA A 183 34.00 -16.33 -7.52
CA ALA A 183 34.52 -14.95 -7.42
C ALA A 183 34.87 -14.31 -8.78
N SER A 184 34.97 -15.08 -9.87
CA SER A 184 35.33 -14.58 -11.21
C SER A 184 34.14 -13.96 -11.95
N ASN A 185 32.90 -14.26 -11.51
CA ASN A 185 31.68 -13.73 -12.11
C ASN A 185 30.67 -13.14 -11.11
N THR A 186 31.12 -12.86 -9.88
CA THR A 186 30.34 -12.08 -8.90
C THR A 186 29.94 -10.72 -9.46
N VAL A 187 28.73 -10.27 -9.11
CA VAL A 187 28.26 -8.91 -9.40
C VAL A 187 29.04 -7.93 -8.53
N THR A 188 29.88 -7.10 -9.15
CA THR A 188 30.73 -6.12 -8.47
C THR A 188 30.04 -4.78 -8.30
N ALA A 189 29.07 -4.48 -9.17
CA ALA A 189 28.20 -3.33 -9.03
C ALA A 189 26.77 -3.71 -9.44
N SER A 190 25.80 -3.34 -8.63
CA SER A 190 24.42 -3.31 -9.07
C SER A 190 23.75 -2.01 -8.66
N SER A 191 22.88 -1.52 -9.53
CA SER A 191 22.05 -0.35 -9.30
C SER A 191 20.62 -0.75 -9.58
N PHE A 192 19.84 -0.86 -8.51
CA PHE A 192 18.39 -0.97 -8.54
C PHE A 192 17.86 -0.54 -7.16
N ASN A 193 16.69 0.08 -7.15
CA ASN A 193 16.07 0.53 -5.92
C ASN A 193 15.37 -0.64 -5.24
N ILE A 194 15.59 -0.81 -3.94
CA ILE A 194 14.82 -1.74 -3.13
C ILE A 194 13.86 -0.96 -2.23
N PRO A 195 12.70 -1.54 -1.87
CA PRO A 195 11.81 -0.94 -0.90
C PRO A 195 12.50 -0.75 0.45
N GLN A 196 12.43 0.45 1.01
CA GLN A 196 12.93 0.75 2.35
C GLN A 196 11.78 0.84 3.35
N SER A 197 10.73 1.57 2.99
CA SER A 197 9.62 1.82 3.90
C SER A 197 8.33 2.16 3.15
N ILE A 198 7.22 1.98 3.86
CA ILE A 198 5.88 2.39 3.45
C ILE A 198 5.27 3.16 4.63
N ASP A 199 4.71 4.34 4.38
CA ASP A 199 3.83 5.00 5.34
C ASP A 199 2.44 4.36 5.26
N THR A 200 1.98 3.74 6.35
CA THR A 200 0.68 3.07 6.42
C THR A 200 -0.49 4.04 6.69
N GLN A 201 -0.20 5.32 6.91
CA GLN A 201 -1.20 6.39 7.07
C GLN A 201 -0.84 7.62 6.21
N PRO A 202 -0.71 7.44 4.88
CA PRO A 202 -0.22 8.49 3.99
C PRO A 202 -1.18 9.68 3.95
N ALA A 203 -0.68 10.90 4.07
CA ALA A 203 -1.50 12.11 4.21
C ALA A 203 -2.51 12.40 3.06
N ASN A 204 -2.34 11.75 1.91
CA ASN A 204 -3.19 11.88 0.73
C ASN A 204 -4.04 10.63 0.44
N GLY A 205 -4.08 9.66 1.36
CA GLY A 205 -4.84 8.42 1.19
C GLY A 205 -4.31 7.45 0.13
N SER A 206 -3.08 7.65 -0.36
CA SER A 206 -2.44 6.78 -1.37
C SER A 206 -1.06 6.31 -0.91
N PHE A 207 -0.81 5.01 -1.01
CA PHE A 207 0.43 4.42 -0.54
C PHE A 207 1.59 4.70 -1.50
N THR A 208 2.71 5.14 -0.92
CA THR A 208 3.98 5.29 -1.62
C THR A 208 5.02 4.38 -0.99
N ILE A 209 5.79 3.68 -1.83
CA ILE A 209 6.95 2.89 -1.39
C ILE A 209 8.16 3.79 -1.48
N THR A 210 8.77 4.09 -0.34
CA THR A 210 10.02 4.86 -0.29
C THR A 210 11.18 3.93 -0.66
N PRO A 211 11.96 4.24 -1.71
CA PRO A 211 13.16 3.49 -2.04
C PRO A 211 14.28 3.82 -1.07
N THR A 212 15.19 2.87 -0.85
CA THR A 212 16.56 3.22 -0.50
C THR A 212 17.39 3.23 -1.78
N ALA A 213 18.18 4.30 -1.97
CA ALA A 213 19.18 4.34 -3.01
C ALA A 213 20.31 3.39 -2.60
N ALA A 214 20.33 2.19 -3.16
CA ALA A 214 21.32 1.19 -2.80
C ALA A 214 22.09 0.73 -4.04
N SER A 215 23.41 0.89 -3.95
CA SER A 215 24.31 -0.08 -4.57
C SER A 215 24.10 -1.40 -3.84
N ASN A 216 23.32 -2.30 -4.41
CA ASN A 216 23.22 -3.65 -3.87
C ASN A 216 24.41 -4.47 -4.40
N THR A 217 24.78 -5.54 -3.70
CA THR A 217 25.75 -6.50 -4.23
C THR A 217 25.06 -7.84 -4.32
N LEU A 218 24.85 -8.33 -5.54
CA LEU A 218 24.30 -9.65 -5.78
C LEU A 218 25.45 -10.65 -5.74
N THR A 219 25.59 -11.35 -4.62
CA THR A 219 26.68 -12.31 -4.40
C THR A 219 26.27 -13.77 -4.64
N GLN A 220 24.98 -14.03 -4.87
CA GLN A 220 24.42 -15.38 -4.94
C GLN A 220 23.30 -15.44 -5.98
N ASN A 221 23.06 -16.64 -6.52
CA ASN A 221 21.86 -16.91 -7.31
C ASN A 221 20.62 -16.81 -6.42
N GLY A 222 19.51 -16.36 -7.00
CA GLY A 222 18.26 -16.28 -6.26
C GLY A 222 17.27 -15.32 -6.88
N VAL A 223 16.17 -15.13 -6.15
CA VAL A 223 15.11 -14.20 -6.50
C VAL A 223 15.32 -12.92 -5.72
N TYR A 224 15.25 -11.78 -6.42
CA TYR A 224 15.37 -10.45 -5.84
C TYR A 224 14.16 -9.61 -6.20
N TYR A 225 13.64 -8.83 -5.25
CA TYR A 225 12.54 -7.89 -5.51
C TYR A 225 13.04 -6.45 -5.50
N ALA A 226 12.78 -5.73 -6.58
CA ALA A 226 13.20 -4.35 -6.77
C ALA A 226 12.03 -3.46 -7.18
N LEU A 227 12.14 -2.17 -6.94
CA LEU A 227 11.20 -1.19 -7.50
C LEU A 227 11.42 -1.08 -9.02
N PRO A 228 10.36 -0.85 -9.80
CA PRO A 228 10.48 -0.52 -11.21
C PRO A 228 11.39 0.70 -11.42
N GLY A 229 12.20 0.67 -12.48
CA GLY A 229 13.20 1.70 -12.77
C GLY A 229 14.38 1.12 -13.53
N ASP A 230 15.44 1.91 -13.67
CA ASP A 230 16.67 1.44 -14.29
C ASP A 230 17.30 0.34 -13.42
N ILE A 231 17.70 -0.75 -14.07
CA ILE A 231 18.42 -1.86 -13.42
C ILE A 231 19.71 -2.06 -14.18
N SER A 232 20.84 -1.88 -13.49
CA SER A 232 22.16 -2.15 -14.05
C SER A 232 22.90 -3.14 -13.17
N LEU A 233 23.41 -4.22 -13.74
CA LEU A 233 24.22 -5.23 -13.09
C LEU A 233 25.54 -5.37 -13.84
N THR A 234 26.67 -5.26 -13.15
CA THR A 234 28.00 -5.46 -13.72
C THR A 234 28.76 -6.51 -12.94
N THR A 235 29.32 -7.49 -13.65
CA THR A 235 30.16 -8.55 -13.08
C THR A 235 31.65 -8.21 -13.14
N LEU A 236 32.47 -8.95 -12.38
CA LEU A 236 33.93 -8.82 -12.42
C LEU A 236 34.52 -9.06 -13.83
N ASN A 237 33.96 -9.99 -14.60
CA ASN A 237 34.34 -10.25 -16.00
C ASN A 237 33.77 -9.22 -16.99
N LYS A 238 33.24 -8.08 -16.52
CA LYS A 238 32.71 -6.98 -17.35
C LYS A 238 31.51 -7.35 -18.22
N LYS A 239 30.71 -8.34 -17.81
CA LYS A 239 29.36 -8.51 -18.34
C LYS A 239 28.50 -7.43 -17.72
N THR A 240 27.77 -6.69 -18.54
CA THR A 240 26.83 -5.67 -18.09
C THR A 240 25.43 -6.02 -18.58
N ILE A 241 24.46 -5.98 -17.66
CA ILE A 241 23.05 -6.14 -17.95
C ILE A 241 22.38 -4.84 -17.58
N ASP A 242 21.79 -4.19 -18.57
CA ASP A 242 21.06 -2.93 -18.40
C ASP A 242 19.61 -3.11 -18.86
N LEU A 243 18.68 -2.92 -17.94
CA LEU A 243 17.24 -2.83 -18.20
C LEU A 243 16.85 -1.36 -18.06
N ALA A 244 16.36 -0.75 -19.14
CA ALA A 244 15.89 0.63 -19.10
C ALA A 244 14.58 0.72 -18.31
N ALA A 245 14.38 1.82 -17.59
CA ALA A 245 13.18 2.06 -16.80
C ALA A 245 11.88 1.95 -17.61
N ALA A 246 11.92 2.25 -18.92
CA ALA A 246 10.77 2.10 -19.81
C ALA A 246 10.31 0.64 -19.93
N ASP A 247 11.22 -0.32 -19.82
CA ASP A 247 10.97 -1.75 -20.04
C ASP A 247 10.73 -2.49 -18.72
N VAL A 248 11.18 -1.92 -17.61
CA VAL A 248 10.99 -2.49 -16.26
C VAL A 248 9.63 -2.09 -15.71
N LYS A 249 8.63 -2.98 -15.86
CA LYS A 249 7.28 -2.79 -15.30
C LYS A 249 7.07 -3.62 -14.03
N ALA A 250 6.37 -3.04 -13.05
CA ALA A 250 5.87 -3.74 -11.86
C ALA A 250 5.05 -4.99 -12.22
N ASN A 251 4.94 -5.92 -11.28
CA ASN A 251 4.19 -7.16 -11.43
C ASN A 251 4.74 -8.10 -12.51
N GLN A 252 5.97 -7.87 -12.97
CA GLN A 252 6.68 -8.72 -13.93
C GLN A 252 7.92 -9.36 -13.31
N SER A 253 8.37 -10.45 -13.95
CA SER A 253 9.59 -11.15 -13.58
C SER A 253 10.60 -11.11 -14.73
N TYR A 254 11.89 -11.05 -14.42
CA TYR A 254 12.99 -10.93 -15.37
C TYR A 254 14.04 -11.99 -15.03
N PRO A 255 14.18 -13.06 -15.84
CA PRO A 255 15.25 -14.02 -15.67
C PRO A 255 16.57 -13.41 -16.13
N ILE A 256 17.54 -13.39 -15.23
CA ILE A 256 18.86 -12.80 -15.40
C ILE A 256 19.88 -13.93 -15.29
N ASP A 257 20.65 -14.12 -16.36
CA ASP A 257 21.71 -15.11 -16.41
C ASP A 257 23.07 -14.40 -16.32
N MET A 258 23.78 -14.65 -15.23
CA MET A 258 25.11 -14.12 -14.95
C MET A 258 26.24 -15.10 -15.35
N SER A 259 25.89 -16.24 -15.96
CA SER A 259 26.87 -17.16 -16.52
C SER A 259 27.62 -16.52 -17.70
N SER A 260 28.84 -16.98 -17.93
CA SER A 260 29.87 -16.31 -18.70
C SER A 260 29.53 -16.10 -20.19
N GLU A 261 29.43 -14.83 -20.59
CA GLU A 261 29.99 -14.23 -21.82
C GLU A 261 30.31 -12.76 -21.50
N ASN A 262 31.42 -12.23 -22.01
CA ASN A 262 31.73 -10.80 -21.92
C ASN A 262 30.78 -10.03 -22.86
N GLY A 263 30.31 -8.84 -22.45
CA GLY A 263 29.49 -7.99 -23.32
C GLY A 263 28.31 -7.35 -22.60
N THR A 264 27.56 -6.55 -23.35
CA THR A 264 26.33 -5.90 -22.88
C THR A 264 25.14 -6.73 -23.35
N ILE A 265 24.32 -7.21 -22.41
CA ILE A 265 23.01 -7.78 -22.74
C ILE A 265 21.98 -6.69 -22.50
N ARG A 266 21.34 -6.23 -23.58
CA ARG A 266 20.07 -5.50 -23.52
C ARG A 266 18.94 -6.52 -23.75
N PRO A 267 17.85 -6.51 -22.99
CA PRO A 267 16.62 -7.15 -23.43
C PRO A 267 16.17 -6.47 -24.73
N ASP A 268 15.70 -7.24 -25.71
CA ASP A 268 15.12 -6.65 -26.92
C ASP A 268 13.77 -5.98 -26.64
N GLY A 269 13.58 -4.80 -27.24
CA GLY A 269 12.29 -4.12 -27.36
C GLY A 269 12.45 -2.60 -27.55
N GLU A 270 11.82 -2.04 -28.58
CA GLU A 270 11.50 -0.60 -28.58
C GLU A 270 10.40 -0.34 -27.53
N PRO A 271 10.35 0.85 -26.91
CA PRO A 271 9.33 1.19 -25.92
C PRO A 271 7.93 0.97 -26.49
N PHE A 272 7.07 0.27 -25.73
CA PHE A 272 5.68 0.04 -26.11
C PHE A 272 4.97 1.36 -26.49
N VAL A 273 4.34 1.37 -27.68
CA VAL A 273 3.36 2.38 -28.11
C VAL A 273 1.98 1.98 -27.58
#